data_AF-A0A343TN69-F1
#
_entry.id   AF-A0A343TN69-F1
#
_cell.length_a   1.000
_cell.length_b   1.000
_cell.length_c   1.000
_cell.angle_alpha   90.00
_cell.angle_beta   90.00
_cell.angle_gamma   90.00
#
_symmetry.space_group_name_H-M   'P 1'
#
loop_
_entity.id
_entity.type
_entity.pdbx_description
1 polymer ?
#
loop_
_entity_poly.entity_id
_entity_poly.type
_entity_poly.pdbx_seq_one_letter_code
_entity_poly.pdbx_strand_id
1 'polypeptide(L)'
;MATAVKMDEDTKSRLEELQAAIKLETGTKVTQQEVLERLVEDAYESRDEFVDSFRDGSTALSEEEIARFHEGQISSDVETDEDDIDEILYG
;
A
#
# COMPACT_ATOMS: atom_id res chain seq x y z
N MET A 1 13.60 -25.68 2.12
CA MET A 1 13.27 -25.97 3.54
C MET A 1 11.94 -25.33 3.82
N ALA A 2 10.99 -26.02 4.45
CA ALA A 2 9.73 -25.41 4.86
C ALA A 2 9.97 -24.62 6.16
N THR A 3 9.66 -23.33 6.15
CA THR A 3 9.75 -22.44 7.31
C THR A 3 8.37 -22.33 7.98
N ALA A 4 8.30 -22.52 9.30
CA ALA A 4 7.05 -22.38 10.05
C ALA A 4 6.87 -20.92 10.49
N VAL A 5 5.74 -20.32 10.13
CA VAL A 5 5.34 -18.98 10.57
C VAL A 5 4.36 -19.13 11.73
N LYS A 6 4.61 -18.41 12.84
CA LYS A 6 3.67 -18.34 13.95
C LYS A 6 2.60 -17.30 13.65
N MET A 7 1.35 -17.67 13.87
CA MET A 7 0.19 -16.81 13.71
C MET A 7 -0.81 -17.10 14.84
N ASP A 8 -1.52 -16.07 15.26
CA ASP A 8 -2.63 -16.14 16.20
C ASP A 8 -3.88 -16.76 15.54
N GLU A 9 -4.87 -17.09 16.36
CA GLU A 9 -6.10 -17.75 15.92
C GLU A 9 -6.94 -16.86 14.98
N ASP A 10 -6.96 -15.54 15.21
CA ASP A 10 -7.71 -14.60 14.38
C ASP A 10 -7.09 -14.50 12.97
N THR A 11 -5.77 -14.35 12.89
CA THR A 11 -5.04 -14.35 11.61
C THR A 11 -5.25 -15.64 10.84
N LYS A 12 -5.21 -16.79 11.52
CA LYS A 12 -5.46 -18.09 10.89
C LYS A 12 -6.89 -18.20 10.36
N SER A 13 -7.88 -17.74 11.13
CA SER A 13 -9.30 -17.74 10.74
C SER A 13 -9.54 -16.92 9.48
N ARG A 14 -8.96 -15.71 9.39
CA ARG A 14 -9.05 -14.86 8.20
C ARG A 14 -8.44 -15.52 6.97
N LEU A 15 -7.37 -16.28 7.15
CA LEU A 15 -6.73 -16.99 6.04
C LEU A 15 -7.58 -18.16 5.53
N GLU A 16 -8.29 -18.85 6.41
CA GLU A 16 -9.28 -19.88 6.04
C GLU A 16 -10.49 -19.26 5.32
N GLU A 17 -10.94 -18.08 5.72
CA GLU A 17 -12.00 -17.33 5.05
C GLU A 17 -11.60 -16.95 3.62
N LEU A 18 -10.38 -16.43 3.40
CA LEU A 18 -9.85 -16.14 2.06
C LEU A 18 -9.78 -17.40 1.19
N GLN A 19 -9.31 -18.52 1.75
CA GLN A 19 -9.29 -19.80 1.04
C GLN A 19 -10.70 -20.25 0.63
N ALA A 20 -11.69 -20.09 1.51
CA ALA A 20 -13.08 -20.41 1.22
C ALA A 20 -13.66 -19.50 0.13
N ALA A 21 -13.40 -18.19 0.20
CA ALA A 21 -13.82 -17.21 -0.81
C ALA A 21 -13.26 -17.57 -2.20
N ILE A 22 -11.95 -17.84 -2.29
CA ILE A 22 -11.30 -18.25 -3.55
C ILE A 22 -11.96 -19.50 -4.13
N LYS A 23 -12.25 -20.50 -3.29
CA LYS A 23 -12.90 -21.73 -3.74
C LYS A 23 -14.34 -21.49 -4.21
N LEU A 24 -15.08 -20.60 -3.54
CA LEU A 24 -16.46 -20.29 -3.90
C LEU A 24 -16.55 -19.51 -5.22
N GLU A 25 -15.67 -18.55 -5.42
CA GLU A 25 -15.69 -17.67 -6.60
C GLU A 25 -15.04 -18.31 -7.83
N THR A 26 -13.90 -18.99 -7.65
CA THR A 26 -13.11 -19.54 -8.77
C THR A 26 -13.31 -21.03 -8.99
N GLY A 27 -13.91 -21.73 -8.02
CA GLY A 27 -13.99 -23.21 -8.01
C GLY A 27 -12.67 -23.91 -7.69
N THR A 28 -11.58 -23.18 -7.50
CA THR A 28 -10.24 -23.73 -7.31
C THR A 28 -9.96 -23.96 -5.84
N LYS A 29 -9.47 -25.17 -5.49
CA LYS A 29 -8.95 -25.44 -4.15
C LYS A 29 -7.50 -25.00 -4.08
N VAL A 30 -7.23 -24.03 -3.23
CA VAL A 30 -5.87 -23.57 -2.90
C VAL A 30 -5.51 -23.99 -1.48
N THR A 31 -4.23 -24.09 -1.18
CA THR A 31 -3.69 -24.31 0.16
C THR A 31 -3.45 -23.00 0.90
N GLN A 32 -3.31 -23.06 2.23
CA GLN A 32 -2.96 -21.87 3.02
C GLN A 32 -1.60 -21.28 2.62
N GLN A 33 -0.66 -22.15 2.23
CA GLN A 33 0.66 -21.74 1.74
C GLN A 33 0.54 -20.93 0.45
N GLU A 34 -0.24 -21.38 -0.53
CA GLU A 34 -0.43 -20.66 -1.80
C GLU A 34 -1.06 -19.28 -1.60
N VAL A 35 -2.03 -19.18 -0.68
CA VAL A 35 -2.62 -17.89 -0.31
C VAL A 35 -1.57 -16.96 0.31
N LEU A 36 -0.75 -17.47 1.25
CA LEU A 36 0.34 -16.69 1.85
C LEU A 36 1.38 -16.25 0.83
N GLU A 37 1.81 -17.15 -0.06
CA GLU A 37 2.79 -16.83 -1.10
C GLU A 37 2.28 -15.69 -1.99
N ARG A 38 1.01 -15.73 -2.39
CA ARG A 38 0.42 -14.67 -3.21
C ARG A 38 0.31 -13.34 -2.45
N LEU A 39 -0.12 -13.36 -1.19
CA LEU A 39 -0.17 -12.15 -0.36
C LEU A 39 1.22 -11.52 -0.16
N VAL A 40 2.26 -12.34 -0.01
CA VAL A 40 3.64 -11.85 0.09
C VAL A 40 4.11 -11.25 -1.23
N GLU A 41 3.77 -11.87 -2.35
CA GLU A 41 4.09 -11.34 -3.68
C GLU A 41 3.40 -9.99 -3.93
N ASP A 42 2.10 -9.90 -3.63
CA ASP A 42 1.33 -8.65 -3.76
C ASP A 42 1.93 -7.54 -2.87
N ALA A 43 2.28 -7.86 -1.62
CA ALA A 43 2.95 -6.92 -0.70
C ALA A 43 4.38 -6.55 -1.14
N TYR A 44 5.05 -7.43 -1.89
CA TYR A 44 6.36 -7.15 -2.45
C TYR A 44 6.28 -6.27 -3.70
N GLU A 45 5.24 -6.43 -4.51
CA GLU A 45 4.95 -5.54 -5.65
C GLU A 45 4.58 -4.13 -5.17
N SER A 46 3.83 -4.01 -4.06
CA SER A 46 3.52 -2.74 -3.39
C SER A 46 4.44 -2.44 -2.19
N ARG A 47 5.73 -2.81 -2.29
CA ARG A 47 6.68 -2.78 -1.15
C ARG A 47 6.67 -1.47 -0.37
N ASP A 48 6.70 -0.33 -1.06
CA ASP A 48 6.84 0.96 -0.39
C ASP A 48 5.58 1.30 0.43
N GLU A 49 4.37 1.06 -0.12
CA GLU A 49 3.10 1.20 0.59
C GLU A 49 2.99 0.21 1.76
N PHE A 50 3.39 -1.05 1.54
CA PHE A 50 3.40 -2.06 2.59
C PHE A 50 4.35 -1.67 3.72
N VAL A 51 5.56 -1.19 3.43
CA VAL A 51 6.52 -0.68 4.42
C VAL A 51 5.97 0.55 5.14
N ASP A 52 5.33 1.47 4.42
CA ASP A 52 4.71 2.66 4.99
C ASP A 52 3.57 2.32 5.94
N SER A 53 2.84 1.22 5.72
CA SER A 53 1.79 0.75 6.64
C SER A 53 2.29 0.39 8.05
N PHE A 54 3.58 0.13 8.21
CA PHE A 54 4.22 -0.13 9.51
C PHE A 54 4.82 1.14 10.14
N ARG A 55 4.84 2.27 9.44
CA ARG A 55 5.34 3.52 10.01
C ARG A 55 4.28 4.09 10.93
N ASP A 56 4.62 4.26 12.20
CA ASP A 56 3.81 5.05 13.14
C ASP A 56 3.81 6.51 12.69
N GLY A 57 2.72 6.96 12.07
CA GLY A 57 2.57 8.33 11.59
C GLY A 57 1.36 8.52 10.68
N SER A 58 0.92 9.77 10.54
CA SER A 58 -0.07 10.16 9.53
C SER A 58 0.67 10.36 8.20
N THR A 59 0.13 9.82 7.10
CA THR A 59 0.62 10.15 5.74
C THR A 59 0.33 11.61 5.36
N ALA A 60 -0.55 12.27 6.11
CA ALA A 60 -0.76 13.70 6.04
C ALA A 60 0.09 14.43 7.08
N LEU A 61 0.81 15.46 6.64
CA LEU A 61 1.41 16.45 7.51
C LEU A 61 0.31 17.17 8.32
N SER A 62 0.58 17.45 9.60
CA SER A 62 -0.24 18.38 10.37
C SER A 62 -0.19 19.80 9.79
N GLU A 63 -1.15 20.65 10.12
CA GLU A 63 -1.17 22.05 9.68
C GLU A 63 0.13 22.79 10.07
N GLU A 64 0.69 22.47 11.23
CA GLU A 64 1.95 23.03 11.73
C GLU A 64 3.15 22.58 10.89
N GLU A 65 3.16 21.33 10.43
CA GLU A 65 4.19 20.79 9.54
C GLU A 65 4.05 21.35 8.12
N ILE A 66 2.83 21.56 7.63
CA ILE A 66 2.57 22.24 6.35
C ILE A 66 3.08 23.69 6.42
N ALA A 67 2.76 24.41 7.50
CA ALA A 67 3.23 25.79 7.69
C ALA A 67 4.76 25.88 7.74
N ARG A 68 5.42 24.92 8.40
CA ARG A 68 6.89 24.82 8.42
C ARG A 68 7.45 24.47 7.05
N PHE A 69 6.80 23.58 6.29
CA PHE A 69 7.22 23.23 4.94
C PHE A 69 7.15 24.43 3.98
N HIS A 70 6.13 25.27 4.12
CA HIS A 70 6.01 26.52 3.35
C HIS A 70 6.93 27.65 3.84
N GLU A 71 7.57 27.51 5.01
CA GLU A 71 8.45 28.54 5.55
C GLU A 71 9.68 28.73 4.64
N GLY A 72 9.84 29.94 4.11
CA GLY A 72 10.95 30.28 3.21
C GLY A 72 10.71 29.91 1.74
N GLN A 73 9.56 29.34 1.39
CA GLN A 73 9.14 29.29 -0.01
C GLN A 73 8.73 30.70 -0.48
N ILE A 74 9.09 31.01 -1.73
CA ILE A 74 8.69 32.24 -2.40
C ILE A 74 7.74 31.87 -3.54
N SER A 75 6.65 32.61 -3.69
CA SER A 75 5.81 32.53 -4.88
C SER A 75 6.63 33.03 -6.07
N SER A 76 6.59 32.31 -7.18
CA SER A 76 7.18 32.77 -8.46
C SER A 76 6.34 33.85 -9.13
N ASP A 77 5.14 34.16 -8.59
CA ASP A 77 4.10 35.00 -9.21
C ASP A 77 3.63 34.48 -10.59
N VAL A 78 3.99 33.24 -10.93
CA VAL A 78 3.52 32.54 -12.12
C VAL A 78 2.51 31.50 -11.65
N GLU A 79 1.25 31.69 -12.02
CA GLU A 79 0.26 30.63 -11.90
C GLU A 79 0.56 29.57 -12.96
N THR A 80 0.58 28.31 -12.55
CA THR A 80 0.81 27.16 -13.44
C THR A 80 -0.32 26.20 -13.17
N ASP A 81 -1.05 25.83 -14.22
CA ASP A 81 -2.16 24.88 -14.15
C ASP A 81 -1.78 23.51 -14.74
N GLU A 82 -2.73 22.57 -14.72
CA GLU A 82 -2.48 21.21 -15.20
C GLU A 82 -2.15 21.17 -16.70
N ASP A 83 -2.75 22.05 -17.52
CA ASP A 83 -2.50 22.08 -18.96
C ASP A 83 -1.05 22.55 -19.25
N ASP A 84 -0.54 23.53 -18.50
CA ASP A 84 0.86 23.99 -18.59
C ASP A 84 1.85 22.86 -18.25
N ILE A 85 1.52 22.02 -17.27
CA ILE A 85 2.35 20.89 -16.84
C ILE A 85 2.32 19.79 -17.90
N ASP A 86 1.14 19.48 -18.43
CA ASP A 86 0.95 18.43 -19.42
C ASP A 86 1.65 18.78 -20.75
N GLU A 87 1.64 20.04 -21.18
CA GLU A 87 2.41 20.51 -22.34
C GLU A 87 3.92 20.23 -22.17
N ILE A 88 4.46 20.38 -20.96
CA ILE A 88 5.89 20.16 -20.69
C ILE A 88 6.22 18.66 -20.55
N LEU A 89 5.36 17.90 -19.88
CA LEU A 89 5.62 16.49 -19.54
C LEU A 89 5.16 15.51 -20.62
N TYR A 90 4.10 15.82 -21.35
CA TYR A 90 3.43 14.91 -22.27
C TYR A 90 3.34 15.44 -23.71
N GLY A 91 3.45 16.76 -23.93
CA GLY A 91 3.57 17.38 -25.25
C GLY A 91 2.25 17.76 -25.90
#